data_AF-A0A7V3KMS6-F1
#
_entry.id   AF-A0A7V3KMS6-F1
#
_cell.length_a   1.000
_cell.length_b   1.000
_cell.length_c   1.000
_cell.angle_alpha   90.00
_cell.angle_beta   90.00
_cell.angle_gamma   90.00
#
_symmetry.space_group_name_H-M   'P 1'
#
loop_
_entity.id
_entity.type
_entity.pdbx_description
1 polymer ?
#
loop_
_entity_poly.entity_id
_entity_poly.type
_entity_poly.pdbx_seq_one_letter_code
_entity_poly.pdbx_strand_id
1 'polypeptide(L)'
;MNHRWSELLAAETITAAGTKTIDVDLADPISRLSVLMKLTNNGSTPTAHPAAALTKLEIVDGSDIIASLSGYEIQALSFYHTKQVPYQNLIYLNDVMALVEFDIHFGRWLHDPVLALDPKKFKNLQLKIQHNLAAGGSAPDSMDLRVRAEVF
;
A
#
# COMPACT_ATOMS: atom_id res chain seq x y z
N MET A 1 18.47 -5.90 -17.00
CA MET A 1 18.10 -5.40 -15.67
C MET A 1 17.51 -6.56 -14.89
N ASN A 2 17.84 -6.68 -13.62
CA ASN A 2 17.34 -7.79 -12.79
C ASN A 2 16.12 -7.29 -12.02
N HIS A 3 14.94 -7.62 -12.54
CA HIS A 3 13.67 -7.27 -11.92
C HIS A 3 13.39 -8.21 -10.74
N ARG A 4 13.10 -7.66 -9.56
CA ARG A 4 12.75 -8.47 -8.38
C ARG A 4 11.78 -7.76 -7.45
N TRP A 5 11.05 -8.56 -6.69
CA TRP A 5 10.31 -8.06 -5.53
C TRP A 5 11.22 -8.07 -4.30
N SER A 6 11.33 -6.92 -3.64
CA SER A 6 11.93 -6.78 -2.32
C SER A 6 10.82 -6.64 -1.28
N GLU A 7 10.85 -7.43 -0.23
CA GLU A 7 9.93 -7.28 0.89
C GLU A 7 10.41 -6.16 1.80
N LEU A 8 9.56 -5.15 2.03
CA LEU A 8 9.82 -4.03 2.94
C LEU A 8 9.16 -4.25 4.31
N LEU A 9 8.03 -4.93 4.32
CA LEU A 9 7.34 -5.38 5.53
C LEU A 9 6.74 -6.76 5.26
N ALA A 10 7.24 -7.75 5.98
CA ALA A 10 6.62 -9.07 6.07
C ALA A 10 5.18 -8.93 6.61
N ALA A 11 4.30 -9.88 6.28
CA ALA A 11 2.92 -9.82 6.73
C ALA A 11 2.84 -9.69 8.26
N GLU A 12 2.22 -8.61 8.72
CA GLU A 12 2.05 -8.27 10.14
C GLU A 12 0.56 -8.13 10.43
N THR A 13 0.09 -8.87 11.44
CA THR A 13 -1.30 -8.78 11.90
C THR A 13 -1.50 -7.57 12.80
N ILE A 14 -2.53 -6.80 12.52
CA ILE A 14 -2.88 -5.53 13.13
C ILE A 14 -4.30 -5.62 13.68
N THR A 15 -4.49 -5.25 14.94
CA THR A 15 -5.79 -5.31 15.65
C THR A 15 -6.28 -3.95 16.14
N ALA A 16 -5.51 -2.87 15.90
CA ALA A 16 -5.86 -1.50 16.28
C ALA A 16 -5.46 -0.51 15.17
N ALA A 17 -6.11 0.65 15.16
CA ALA A 17 -5.72 1.76 14.28
C ALA A 17 -4.33 2.28 14.67
N GLY A 18 -3.54 2.72 13.68
CA GLY A 18 -2.16 3.11 13.93
C GLY A 18 -1.46 3.65 12.71
N THR A 19 -0.16 3.89 12.87
CA THR A 19 0.75 4.27 11.79
C THR A 19 1.93 3.32 11.78
N LYS A 20 2.17 2.68 10.62
CA LYS A 20 3.37 1.91 10.36
C LYS A 20 4.35 2.77 9.58
N THR A 21 5.52 3.02 10.15
CA THR A 21 6.63 3.71 9.46
C THR A 21 7.66 2.67 9.04
N ILE A 22 8.09 2.73 7.79
CA ILE A 22 9.08 1.84 7.18
C ILE A 22 10.15 2.72 6.53
N ASP A 23 11.40 2.52 6.91
CA ASP A 23 12.53 3.15 6.24
C ASP A 23 12.77 2.46 4.89
N VAL A 24 13.00 3.24 3.83
CA VAL A 24 13.20 2.72 2.47
C VAL A 24 14.67 2.86 2.11
N ASP A 25 15.46 1.85 2.44
CA ASP A 25 16.94 1.83 2.32
C ASP A 25 17.45 0.96 1.15
N LEU A 26 16.59 0.73 0.15
CA LEU A 26 16.93 -0.10 -1.01
C LEU A 26 17.98 0.56 -1.91
N ALA A 27 18.95 -0.24 -2.37
CA ALA A 27 20.03 0.25 -3.23
C ALA A 27 19.62 0.46 -4.70
N ASP A 28 18.61 -0.26 -5.18
CA ASP A 28 18.18 -0.23 -6.57
C ASP A 28 16.92 0.63 -6.73
N PRO A 29 16.72 1.27 -7.91
CA PRO A 29 15.51 2.04 -8.19
C PRO A 29 14.24 1.22 -8.01
N ILE A 30 13.21 1.85 -7.47
CA ILE A 30 11.89 1.28 -7.21
C ILE A 30 10.94 1.77 -8.30
N SER A 31 10.40 0.83 -9.07
CA SER A 31 9.38 1.13 -10.07
C SER A 31 7.97 1.17 -9.47
N ARG A 32 7.72 0.39 -8.43
CA ARG A 32 6.40 0.28 -7.80
C ARG A 32 6.53 -0.07 -6.33
N LEU A 33 5.71 0.57 -5.50
CA LEU A 33 5.43 0.13 -4.13
C LEU A 33 4.02 -0.50 -4.10
N SER A 34 3.93 -1.69 -3.52
CA SER A 34 2.68 -2.44 -3.34
C SER A 34 2.43 -2.61 -1.84
N VAL A 35 1.29 -2.10 -1.38
CA VAL A 35 0.77 -2.33 -0.03
C VAL A 35 -0.43 -3.26 -0.14
N LEU A 36 -0.38 -4.41 0.52
CA LEU A 36 -1.49 -5.35 0.58
C LEU A 36 -2.11 -5.31 1.98
N MET A 37 -3.42 -5.07 2.04
CA MET A 37 -4.22 -5.19 3.25
C MET A 37 -5.21 -6.34 3.10
N LYS A 38 -5.28 -7.21 4.10
CA LYS A 38 -6.29 -8.27 4.21
C LYS A 38 -7.09 -8.07 5.49
N LEU A 39 -8.35 -7.71 5.38
CA LEU A 39 -9.23 -7.44 6.52
C LEU A 39 -10.07 -8.69 6.80
N THR A 40 -9.92 -9.30 7.99
CA THR A 40 -10.76 -10.42 8.41
C THR A 40 -12.09 -9.87 8.92
N ASN A 41 -13.18 -10.09 8.19
CA ASN A 41 -14.49 -9.57 8.56
C ASN A 41 -15.05 -10.30 9.79
N ASN A 42 -15.61 -9.54 10.74
CA ASN A 42 -16.37 -10.06 11.88
C ASN A 42 -17.84 -9.64 11.75
N GLY A 43 -18.42 -9.98 10.60
CA GLY A 43 -19.83 -9.78 10.30
C GLY A 43 -20.13 -10.06 8.83
N SER A 44 -21.39 -9.84 8.45
CA SER A 44 -21.82 -9.92 7.03
C SER A 44 -22.54 -8.67 6.54
N THR A 45 -22.42 -7.58 7.30
CA THR A 45 -22.98 -6.28 6.94
C THR A 45 -21.85 -5.36 6.53
N PRO A 46 -21.68 -5.08 5.22
CA PRO A 46 -20.66 -4.16 4.75
C PRO A 46 -20.79 -2.80 5.45
N THR A 47 -19.71 -2.34 6.08
CA THR A 47 -19.65 -1.02 6.72
C THR A 47 -19.07 0.02 5.78
N ALA A 48 -18.06 -0.36 4.99
CA ALA A 48 -17.41 0.50 4.01
C ALA A 48 -16.54 -0.32 3.04
N HIS A 49 -16.05 0.32 1.96
CA HIS A 49 -15.10 -0.32 1.07
C HIS A 49 -13.77 -0.61 1.81
N PRO A 50 -13.17 -1.81 1.68
CA PRO A 50 -11.89 -2.17 2.29
C PRO A 50 -10.75 -1.18 2.02
N ALA A 51 -10.78 -0.47 0.89
CA ALA A 51 -9.80 0.58 0.58
C ALA A 51 -9.77 1.73 1.60
N ALA A 52 -10.88 1.99 2.30
CA ALA A 52 -10.95 3.01 3.35
C ALA A 52 -10.14 2.65 4.60
N ALA A 53 -9.72 1.38 4.75
CA ALA A 53 -8.85 0.98 5.84
C ALA A 53 -7.45 1.61 5.76
N LEU A 54 -7.00 1.98 4.55
CA LEU A 54 -5.82 2.81 4.34
C LEU A 54 -6.24 4.29 4.38
N THR A 55 -6.15 4.90 5.55
CA THR A 55 -6.60 6.29 5.76
C THR A 55 -5.63 7.28 5.11
N LYS A 56 -4.33 6.98 5.15
CA LYS A 56 -3.29 7.80 4.52
C LYS A 56 -2.03 6.99 4.28
N LEU A 57 -1.41 7.18 3.13
CA LEU A 57 -0.07 6.71 2.81
C LEU A 57 0.77 7.93 2.43
N GLU A 58 1.90 8.08 3.11
CA GLU A 58 2.86 9.15 2.82
C GLU A 58 4.23 8.57 2.49
N ILE A 59 4.86 9.16 1.47
CA ILE A 59 6.28 8.97 1.18
C ILE A 59 6.95 10.29 1.53
N VAL A 60 7.91 10.25 2.46
CA VAL A 60 8.55 11.44 2.99
C VAL A 60 10.07 11.29 2.97
N ASP A 61 10.79 12.40 2.81
CA ASP A 61 12.23 12.50 3.09
C ASP A 61 12.44 13.50 4.23
N GLY A 62 12.55 13.00 5.47
CA GLY A 62 12.57 13.87 6.65
C GLY A 62 11.28 14.68 6.81
N SER A 63 11.36 16.00 6.58
CA SER A 63 10.21 16.93 6.62
C SER A 63 9.49 17.08 5.28
N ASP A 64 10.12 16.65 4.19
CA ASP A 64 9.59 16.88 2.85
C ASP A 64 8.62 15.76 2.47
N ILE A 65 7.40 16.15 2.08
CA ILE A 65 6.36 15.21 1.65
C ILE A 65 6.44 15.04 0.14
N ILE A 66 6.79 13.83 -0.31
CA ILE A 66 6.92 13.46 -1.73
C ILE A 66 5.56 13.04 -2.28
N ALA A 67 4.82 12.25 -1.51
CA ALA A 67 3.46 11.83 -1.83
C ALA A 67 2.65 11.70 -0.55
N SER A 68 1.36 12.05 -0.61
CA SER A 68 0.40 11.89 0.48
C SER A 68 -0.98 11.62 -0.12
N LEU A 69 -1.44 10.38 -0.04
CA LEU A 69 -2.67 9.92 -0.68
C LEU A 69 -3.45 8.99 0.26
N SER A 70 -4.76 9.03 0.19
CA SER A 70 -5.66 8.02 0.78
C SER A 70 -5.69 6.73 -0.04
N GLY A 71 -6.21 5.65 0.54
CA GLY A 71 -6.36 4.38 -0.18
C GLY A 71 -7.20 4.50 -1.45
N TYR A 72 -8.26 5.30 -1.44
CA TYR A 72 -9.08 5.55 -2.63
C TYR A 72 -8.31 6.28 -3.73
N GLU A 73 -7.54 7.31 -3.37
CA GLU A 73 -6.74 8.08 -4.33
C GLU A 73 -5.66 7.21 -4.96
N ILE A 74 -5.05 6.29 -4.20
CA ILE A 74 -4.05 5.35 -4.72
C ILE A 74 -4.70 4.37 -5.69
N GLN A 75 -5.86 3.79 -5.35
CA GLN A 75 -6.56 2.89 -6.27
C GLN A 75 -6.93 3.60 -7.57
N ALA A 76 -7.44 4.84 -7.48
CA ALA A 76 -7.76 5.65 -8.64
C ALA A 76 -6.51 5.95 -9.48
N LEU A 77 -5.40 6.37 -8.86
CA LEU A 77 -4.15 6.66 -9.55
C LEU A 77 -3.59 5.41 -10.25
N SER A 78 -3.60 4.26 -9.58
CA SER A 78 -3.16 2.99 -10.14
C SER A 78 -4.02 2.56 -11.34
N PHE A 79 -5.35 2.75 -11.26
CA PHE A 79 -6.24 2.52 -12.39
C PHE A 79 -5.93 3.46 -13.55
N TYR A 80 -5.70 4.76 -13.30
CA TYR A 80 -5.36 5.69 -14.37
C TYR A 80 -4.01 5.39 -15.01
N HIS A 81 -3.05 4.87 -14.25
CA HIS A 81 -1.72 4.50 -14.75
C HIS A 81 -1.77 3.22 -15.60
N THR A 82 -2.40 2.16 -15.10
CA THR A 82 -2.39 0.83 -15.74
C THR A 82 -3.57 0.56 -16.67
N LYS A 83 -4.64 1.37 -16.57
CA LYS A 83 -5.95 1.13 -17.19
C LYS A 83 -6.60 -0.18 -16.73
N GLN A 84 -6.16 -0.73 -15.61
CA GLN A 84 -6.66 -1.95 -15.02
C GLN A 84 -7.02 -1.71 -13.56
N VAL A 85 -8.04 -2.41 -13.10
CA VAL A 85 -8.45 -2.34 -11.69
C VAL A 85 -7.36 -3.03 -10.85
N PRO A 86 -6.81 -2.37 -9.81
CA PRO A 86 -5.86 -2.98 -8.90
C PRO A 86 -6.45 -4.25 -8.27
N TYR A 87 -5.60 -5.21 -7.92
CA TYR A 87 -6.09 -6.47 -7.35
C TYR A 87 -6.90 -6.20 -6.09
N GLN A 88 -8.13 -6.70 -6.10
CA GLN A 88 -9.04 -6.64 -4.96
C GLN A 88 -9.93 -7.87 -4.93
N ASN A 89 -10.22 -8.33 -3.71
CA ASN A 89 -11.19 -9.37 -3.44
C ASN A 89 -12.19 -8.83 -2.42
N LEU A 90 -13.33 -8.36 -2.92
CA LEU A 90 -14.35 -7.65 -2.14
C LEU A 90 -15.39 -8.64 -1.59
N ILE A 91 -14.97 -9.46 -0.63
CA ILE A 91 -15.84 -10.39 0.09
C ILE A 91 -16.23 -9.78 1.43
N TYR A 92 -17.52 -9.81 1.76
CA TYR A 92 -18.10 -9.29 3.00
C TYR A 92 -18.82 -10.39 3.80
N LEU A 93 -18.30 -11.61 3.75
CA LEU A 93 -18.80 -12.73 4.55
C LEU A 93 -18.06 -12.79 5.90
N ASN A 94 -18.74 -13.29 6.93
CA ASN A 94 -18.16 -13.48 8.25
C ASN A 94 -16.96 -14.43 8.19
N ASP A 95 -15.90 -14.13 8.95
CA ASP A 95 -14.65 -14.90 9.01
C ASP A 95 -13.92 -15.06 7.66
N VAL A 96 -14.28 -14.26 6.66
CA VAL A 96 -13.62 -14.24 5.36
C VAL A 96 -12.86 -12.94 5.18
N MET A 97 -11.67 -13.04 4.58
CA MET A 97 -10.82 -11.89 4.31
C MET A 97 -11.29 -11.09 3.09
N ALA A 98 -11.47 -9.79 3.26
CA ALA A 98 -11.50 -8.83 2.16
C ALA A 98 -10.07 -8.38 1.84
N LEU A 99 -9.65 -8.41 0.57
CA LEU A 99 -8.28 -8.08 0.17
C LEU A 99 -8.28 -6.84 -0.72
N VAL A 100 -7.33 -5.94 -0.49
CA VAL A 100 -7.07 -4.80 -1.37
C VAL A 100 -5.57 -4.57 -1.49
N GLU A 101 -5.12 -4.42 -2.73
CA GLU A 101 -3.77 -3.98 -3.07
C GLU A 101 -3.76 -2.50 -3.47
N PHE A 102 -2.81 -1.75 -2.92
CA PHE A 102 -2.56 -0.35 -3.21
C PHE A 102 -1.19 -0.24 -3.88
N ASP A 103 -1.21 0.05 -5.17
CA ASP A 103 -0.01 0.17 -6.00
C ASP A 103 0.30 1.63 -6.29
N ILE A 104 1.50 2.07 -5.92
CA ILE A 104 2.05 3.37 -6.31
C ILE A 104 3.11 3.11 -7.38
N HIS A 105 2.82 3.54 -8.61
CA HIS A 105 3.72 3.41 -9.74
C HIS A 105 4.59 4.66 -9.86
N PHE A 106 5.90 4.45 -10.02
CA PHE A 106 6.87 5.50 -10.31
C PHE A 106 7.30 5.45 -11.77
N GLY A 107 7.48 6.63 -12.36
CA GLY A 107 7.82 6.77 -13.76
C GLY A 107 6.64 6.69 -14.71
N ARG A 108 6.93 6.65 -16.02
CA ARG A 108 5.90 6.63 -17.09
C ARG A 108 5.42 5.23 -17.42
N TRP A 109 6.26 4.24 -17.17
CA TRP A 109 6.01 2.81 -17.37
C TRP A 109 6.82 2.03 -16.33
N LEU A 110 6.48 0.76 -16.16
CA LEU A 110 7.17 -0.12 -15.23
C LEU A 110 8.65 -0.26 -15.64
N HIS A 111 9.55 0.00 -14.69
CA HIS A 111 11.00 0.01 -14.83
C HIS A 111 11.56 1.17 -15.67
N ASP A 112 10.93 2.35 -15.61
CA ASP A 112 11.46 3.59 -16.23
C ASP A 112 12.76 4.03 -15.53
N PRO A 113 13.94 3.93 -16.16
CA PRO A 113 15.22 4.21 -15.51
C PRO A 113 15.43 5.71 -15.21
N VAL A 114 14.60 6.59 -15.77
CA VAL A 114 14.75 8.04 -15.63
C VAL A 114 13.90 8.59 -14.50
N LEU A 115 12.68 8.06 -14.35
CA LEU A 115 11.65 8.62 -13.47
C LEU A 115 11.19 7.67 -12.36
N ALA A 116 11.77 6.48 -12.25
CA ALA A 116 11.59 5.63 -11.07
C ALA A 116 12.07 6.33 -9.79
N LEU A 117 11.53 5.90 -8.66
CA LEU A 117 11.98 6.37 -7.35
C LEU A 117 13.37 5.79 -7.09
N ASP A 118 14.37 6.66 -6.97
CA ASP A 118 15.74 6.26 -6.64
C ASP A 118 16.02 6.62 -5.18
N PRO A 119 16.01 5.65 -4.24
CA PRO A 119 16.19 5.91 -2.82
C PRO A 119 17.52 6.60 -2.50
N LYS A 120 18.57 6.40 -3.31
CA LYS A 120 19.88 7.02 -3.10
C LYS A 120 19.89 8.53 -3.28
N LYS A 121 18.84 9.10 -3.89
CA LYS A 121 18.68 10.56 -4.03
C LYS A 121 18.11 11.22 -2.78
N PHE A 122 17.67 10.44 -1.79
CA PHE A 122 17.04 10.90 -0.56
C PHE A 122 17.92 10.57 0.64
N LYS A 123 17.76 11.30 1.75
CA LYS A 123 18.59 11.10 2.96
C LYS A 123 17.91 10.26 4.03
N ASN A 124 16.59 10.39 4.15
CA ASN A 124 15.75 9.77 5.15
C ASN A 124 14.38 9.43 4.55
N LEU A 125 14.42 8.62 3.48
CA LEU A 125 13.22 8.19 2.76
C LEU A 125 12.41 7.20 3.62
N GLN A 126 11.16 7.55 3.91
CA GLN A 126 10.26 6.74 4.71
C GLN A 126 8.90 6.59 4.03
N LEU A 127 8.33 5.41 4.18
CA LEU A 127 6.95 5.10 3.88
C LEU A 127 6.15 5.06 5.18
N LYS A 128 5.14 5.91 5.30
CA LYS A 128 4.23 5.99 6.45
C LYS A 128 2.84 5.54 6.04
N ILE A 129 2.33 4.50 6.68
CA ILE A 129 1.04 3.89 6.39
C ILE A 129 0.15 4.09 7.61
N GLN A 130 -0.79 5.03 7.50
CA GLN A 130 -1.85 5.20 8.49
C GLN A 130 -3.01 4.27 8.13
N HIS A 131 -3.43 3.46 9.09
CA HIS A 131 -4.46 2.47 8.88
C HIS A 131 -5.49 2.46 10.01
N ASN A 132 -6.72 2.12 9.65
CA ASN A 132 -7.81 1.88 10.57
C ASN A 132 -8.70 0.76 10.03
N LEU A 133 -8.55 -0.45 10.57
CA LEU A 133 -9.32 -1.62 10.12
C LEU A 133 -10.84 -1.38 10.23
N ALA A 134 -11.30 -0.66 11.25
CA ALA A 134 -12.72 -0.37 11.44
C ALA A 134 -13.32 0.57 10.38
N ALA A 135 -12.48 1.21 9.56
CA ALA A 135 -12.92 2.13 8.50
C ALA A 135 -13.36 1.42 7.20
N GLY A 136 -13.13 0.11 7.05
CA GLY A 136 -13.43 -0.65 5.84
C GLY A 136 -13.93 -2.07 6.11
N GLY A 137 -14.46 -2.75 5.08
CA GLY A 137 -14.90 -4.15 5.16
C GLY A 137 -16.28 -4.31 5.79
N SER A 138 -16.45 -5.37 6.58
CA SER A 138 -17.65 -5.67 7.38
C SER A 138 -17.25 -5.84 8.84
N ALA A 139 -17.04 -4.71 9.51
CA ALA A 139 -16.59 -4.64 10.91
C ALA A 139 -15.44 -5.62 11.23
N PRO A 140 -14.31 -5.56 10.50
CA PRO A 140 -13.21 -6.49 10.73
C PRO A 140 -12.65 -6.35 12.14
N ASP A 141 -12.06 -7.42 12.66
CA ASP A 141 -11.41 -7.45 13.98
C ASP A 141 -9.87 -7.56 13.90
N SER A 142 -9.37 -7.90 12.72
CA SER A 142 -7.95 -8.07 12.42
C SER A 142 -7.67 -7.72 10.96
N MET A 143 -6.44 -7.28 10.70
CA MET A 143 -5.94 -6.99 9.37
C MET A 143 -4.50 -7.43 9.21
N ASP A 144 -4.15 -8.13 8.13
CA ASP A 144 -2.75 -8.36 7.76
C ASP A 144 -2.28 -7.25 6.82
N LEU A 145 -1.16 -6.60 7.18
CA LEU A 145 -0.47 -5.60 6.37
C LEU A 145 0.84 -6.17 5.82
N ARG A 146 1.08 -6.03 4.52
CA ARG A 146 2.35 -6.37 3.86
C ARG A 146 2.78 -5.27 2.91
N VAL A 147 4.08 -5.02 2.80
CA VAL A 147 4.63 -4.04 1.85
C VAL A 147 5.77 -4.66 1.04
N ARG A 148 5.72 -4.46 -0.29
CA ARG A 148 6.76 -4.90 -1.22
C ARG A 148 7.12 -3.79 -2.20
N ALA A 149 8.37 -3.79 -2.66
CA ALA A 149 8.88 -2.92 -3.69
C ALA A 149 9.32 -3.73 -4.91
N GLU A 150 8.96 -3.28 -6.11
CA GLU A 150 9.46 -3.83 -7.37
C GLU A 150 10.68 -3.02 -7.82
N VAL A 151 11.87 -3.64 -7.77
CA VAL A 151 13.17 -3.00 -8.04
C VAL A 151 13.87 -3.59 -9.26
N PHE A 152 14.79 -2.84 -9.87
CA PHE A 152 15.42 -3.21 -11.15
C PHE A 152 16.82 -2.65 -11.39
#